data_AF-R6XD49-F1
#
_entry.id   AF-R6XD49-F1
#
_cell.length_a   1.000
_cell.length_b   1.000
_cell.length_c   1.000
_cell.angle_alpha   90.00
_cell.angle_beta   90.00
_cell.angle_gamma   90.00
#
_symmetry.space_group_name_H-M   'P 1'
#
loop_
_entity.id
_entity.type
_entity.pdbx_description
1 polymer ?
#
loop_
_entity_poly.entity_id
_entity_poly.type
_entity_poly.pdbx_seq_one_letter_code
_entity_poly.pdbx_strand_id
1 'polypeptide(L)'
;MTVRGTGVRGFAKGRAFVVKDCGQRNPFEDIPPGSVLVAERLSLSDSTLIDFRNVVGIVTQEEDIDGQVCVLAKGIGIPAIVGITDCFKEVVAGDRLIIWNLDLMINPDLDTVIAYEKTRSDADSQLSLNLPHSTYF
;
A
#
# COMPACT_ATOMS: atom_id res chain seq x y z
N MET A 1 11.77 7.34 -7.59
CA MET A 1 11.80 8.38 -6.53
C MET A 1 11.49 7.72 -5.18
N THR A 2 12.05 8.18 -4.07
CA THR A 2 11.73 7.67 -2.72
C THR A 2 11.30 8.81 -1.82
N VAL A 3 10.25 8.58 -1.03
CA VAL A 3 9.54 9.60 -0.26
C VAL A 3 9.27 9.05 1.12
N ARG A 4 9.57 9.81 2.15
CA ARG A 4 9.31 9.38 3.53
C ARG A 4 8.13 10.15 4.10
N GLY A 5 7.12 9.43 4.56
CA GLY A 5 5.96 10.02 5.24
C GLY A 5 5.82 9.53 6.68
N THR A 6 4.62 9.69 7.22
CA THR A 6 4.26 9.21 8.56
C THR A 6 3.07 8.25 8.48
N GLY A 7 2.80 7.47 9.53
CA GLY A 7 1.67 6.54 9.55
C GLY A 7 2.01 5.16 10.09
N VAL A 8 1.51 4.13 9.42
CA VAL A 8 1.64 2.72 9.80
C VAL A 8 2.78 2.06 9.04
N ARG A 9 3.79 1.63 9.79
CA ARG A 9 4.93 0.90 9.26
C ARG A 9 4.51 -0.45 8.70
N GLY A 10 5.01 -0.80 7.52
CA GLY A 10 4.88 -2.14 7.00
C GLY A 10 5.47 -2.25 5.60
N PHE A 11 5.21 -3.37 4.93
CA PHE A 11 5.69 -3.61 3.59
C PHE A 11 4.52 -3.92 2.66
N ALA A 12 4.45 -3.20 1.54
CA ALA A 12 3.48 -3.45 0.49
C ALA A 12 4.09 -3.18 -0.88
N LYS A 13 3.67 -3.95 -1.88
CA LYS A 13 4.00 -3.70 -3.27
C LYS A 13 2.73 -3.80 -4.10
N GLY A 14 2.52 -2.83 -4.99
CA GLY A 14 1.29 -2.80 -5.77
C GLY A 14 1.31 -1.74 -6.85
N ARG A 15 0.20 -1.64 -7.57
CA ARG A 15 -0.04 -0.55 -8.51
C ARG A 15 -0.75 0.60 -7.79
N ALA A 16 -0.37 1.83 -8.09
CA ALA A 16 -1.06 3.02 -7.62
C ALA A 16 -2.50 3.03 -8.15
N PHE A 17 -3.47 3.12 -7.26
CA PHE A 17 -4.85 3.40 -7.61
C PHE A 17 -5.19 4.79 -7.10
N VAL A 18 -5.08 5.78 -7.99
CA VAL A 18 -5.27 7.20 -7.64
C VAL A 18 -6.75 7.56 -7.74
N VAL A 19 -7.31 7.93 -6.60
CA VAL A 19 -8.70 8.36 -6.47
C VAL A 19 -8.76 9.88 -6.52
N LYS A 20 -9.39 10.41 -7.57
CA LYS A 20 -9.74 11.82 -7.70
C LYS A 20 -11.26 11.91 -7.70
N ASP A 21 -11.82 12.77 -6.87
CA ASP A 21 -13.27 12.96 -6.81
C ASP A 21 -13.77 13.41 -8.19
N CYS A 22 -14.47 12.50 -8.88
CA CYS A 22 -14.96 12.68 -10.24
C CYS A 22 -16.46 12.40 -10.30
N GLY A 23 -17.23 13.00 -9.39
CA GLY A 23 -18.60 13.51 -9.59
C GLY A 23 -19.75 12.60 -10.06
N GLN A 24 -19.55 11.39 -10.59
CA GLN A 24 -20.65 10.55 -11.12
C GLN A 24 -20.51 9.01 -10.96
N ARG A 25 -19.43 8.48 -10.38
CA ARG A 25 -19.31 7.05 -10.02
C ARG A 25 -18.55 6.90 -8.71
N ASN A 26 -18.76 5.78 -7.99
CA ASN A 26 -17.97 5.45 -6.82
C ASN A 26 -16.49 5.42 -7.23
N PRO A 27 -15.64 6.33 -6.70
CA PRO A 27 -14.27 6.44 -7.18
C PRO A 27 -13.36 5.31 -6.67
N PHE A 28 -13.87 4.50 -5.74
CA PHE A 28 -13.24 3.32 -5.17
C PHE A 28 -13.75 2.00 -5.78
N GLU A 29 -14.59 2.08 -6.80
CA GLU A 29 -15.10 0.91 -7.53
C GLU A 29 -13.99 0.33 -8.43
N ASP A 30 -13.95 -0.99 -8.59
CA ASP A 30 -12.98 -1.72 -9.42
C ASP A 30 -11.49 -1.58 -9.01
N ILE A 31 -11.18 -1.49 -7.70
CA ILE A 31 -9.79 -1.56 -7.23
C ILE A 31 -9.20 -2.94 -7.58
N PRO A 32 -8.14 -3.01 -8.41
CA PRO A 32 -7.53 -4.28 -8.75
C PRO A 32 -6.85 -4.91 -7.53
N PRO A 33 -6.84 -6.24 -7.40
CA PRO A 33 -6.18 -6.91 -6.30
C PRO A 33 -4.68 -6.61 -6.29
N GLY A 34 -4.14 -6.32 -5.11
CA GLY A 34 -2.73 -5.94 -4.96
C GLY A 34 -2.45 -4.48 -5.29
N SER A 35 -3.44 -3.59 -5.16
CA SER A 35 -3.25 -2.16 -5.43
C SER A 35 -2.94 -1.37 -4.17
N VAL A 36 -2.17 -0.30 -4.32
CA VAL A 36 -1.93 0.70 -3.29
C VAL A 36 -2.91 1.83 -3.53
N LEU A 37 -3.80 2.06 -2.56
CA LEU A 37 -4.78 3.12 -2.63
C LEU A 37 -4.08 4.47 -2.42
N VAL A 38 -4.28 5.41 -3.33
CA VAL A 38 -3.69 6.75 -3.28
C VAL A 38 -4.82 7.77 -3.38
N ALA A 39 -5.04 8.57 -2.34
CA ALA A 39 -6.13 9.56 -2.30
C ALA A 39 -5.63 10.88 -1.70
N GLU A 40 -6.26 12.01 -2.05
CA GLU A 40 -5.91 13.29 -1.41
C GLU A 40 -6.21 13.23 0.08
N ARG A 41 -7.43 12.80 0.40
CA ARG A 41 -7.93 12.59 1.75
C ARG A 41 -8.70 11.28 1.79
N LEU A 42 -8.67 10.60 2.93
CA LEU A 42 -9.50 9.42 3.19
C LEU A 42 -10.30 9.62 4.47
N SER A 43 -11.63 9.61 4.37
CA SER A 43 -12.51 9.65 5.54
C SER A 43 -13.07 8.27 5.88
N LEU A 44 -13.59 8.10 7.11
CA LEU A 44 -14.31 6.88 7.51
C LEU A 44 -15.54 6.60 6.65
N SER A 45 -16.17 7.63 6.06
CA SER A 45 -17.28 7.43 5.13
C SER A 45 -16.79 6.80 3.83
N ASP A 46 -15.64 7.25 3.32
CA ASP A 46 -15.04 6.71 2.09
C ASP A 46 -14.59 5.27 2.27
N SER A 47 -14.06 4.92 3.45
CA SER A 47 -13.61 3.55 3.74
C SER A 47 -14.72 2.51 3.63
N THR A 48 -15.98 2.90 3.81
CA THR A 48 -17.12 1.97 3.61
C THR A 48 -17.36 1.58 2.16
N LEU A 49 -16.87 2.38 1.20
CA LEU A 49 -16.99 2.13 -0.24
C LEU A 49 -15.81 1.33 -0.80
N ILE A 50 -14.77 1.10 0.00
CA ILE A 50 -13.49 0.53 -0.42
C ILE A 50 -13.45 -0.97 -0.12
N ASP A 51 -13.15 -1.77 -1.13
CA ASP A 51 -12.82 -3.19 -0.91
C ASP A 51 -11.35 -3.35 -0.49
N PHE A 52 -11.11 -3.30 0.82
CA PHE A 52 -9.77 -3.46 1.39
C PHE A 52 -9.13 -4.82 1.15
N ARG A 53 -9.86 -5.83 0.65
CA ARG A 53 -9.26 -7.12 0.26
C ARG A 53 -8.32 -6.99 -0.92
N ASN A 54 -8.58 -6.01 -1.78
CA ASN A 54 -7.77 -5.74 -2.97
C ASN A 54 -6.65 -4.71 -2.68
N VAL A 55 -6.73 -4.03 -1.55
CA VAL A 55 -5.79 -2.98 -1.15
C VAL A 55 -4.68 -3.56 -0.29
N VAL A 56 -3.43 -3.37 -0.73
CA VAL A 56 -2.25 -3.82 0.02
C VAL A 56 -1.57 -2.70 0.79
N GLY A 57 -1.93 -1.45 0.54
CA GLY A 57 -1.41 -0.29 1.28
C GLY A 57 -2.20 0.98 0.97
N ILE A 58 -2.10 1.97 1.87
CA ILE A 58 -2.82 3.24 1.76
C ILE A 58 -1.82 4.39 1.73
N VAL A 59 -2.04 5.36 0.86
CA VAL A 59 -1.27 6.59 0.77
C VAL A 59 -2.22 7.78 0.70
N THR A 60 -2.05 8.76 1.58
CA THR A 60 -2.81 10.01 1.54
C THR A 60 -1.92 11.24 1.40
N GLN A 61 -2.40 12.24 0.67
CA GLN A 61 -1.74 13.54 0.57
C GLN A 61 -1.91 14.33 1.88
N GLU A 62 -3.13 14.40 2.40
CA GLU A 62 -3.44 15.07 3.65
C GLU A 62 -2.89 14.31 4.86
N GLU A 63 -2.57 15.07 5.90
CA GLU A 63 -2.21 14.51 7.20
C GLU A 63 -3.44 13.91 7.89
N ASP A 64 -3.24 12.79 8.57
CA ASP A 64 -4.29 12.11 9.33
C ASP A 64 -4.38 12.71 10.75
N ILE A 65 -4.91 13.92 10.85
CA ILE A 65 -5.02 14.69 12.10
C ILE A 65 -5.73 13.89 13.20
N ASP A 66 -6.81 13.20 12.83
CA ASP A 66 -7.62 12.39 13.75
C ASP A 66 -7.12 10.94 13.90
N GLY A 67 -6.06 10.55 13.18
CA GLY A 67 -5.51 9.18 13.22
C GLY A 67 -6.43 8.09 12.65
N GLN A 68 -7.51 8.47 11.96
CA GLN A 68 -8.55 7.54 11.49
C GLN A 68 -8.01 6.60 10.42
N VAL A 69 -7.21 7.12 9.48
CA VAL A 69 -6.58 6.32 8.42
C VAL A 69 -5.60 5.33 9.02
N CYS A 70 -4.79 5.78 9.98
CA CYS A 70 -3.82 4.93 10.67
C CYS A 70 -4.50 3.82 11.48
N VAL A 71 -5.62 4.11 12.13
CA VAL A 71 -6.40 3.12 12.88
C VAL A 71 -7.01 2.09 11.93
N LEU A 72 -7.61 2.53 10.81
CA LEU A 72 -8.15 1.63 9.79
C LEU A 72 -7.06 0.69 9.25
N ALA A 73 -5.92 1.24 8.83
CA ALA A 73 -4.81 0.49 8.28
C ALA A 73 -4.25 -0.54 9.27
N LYS A 74 -4.12 -0.16 10.56
CA LYS A 74 -3.75 -1.09 11.64
C LYS A 74 -4.77 -2.20 11.83
N GLY A 75 -6.06 -1.89 11.77
CA GLY A 75 -7.14 -2.87 11.91
C GLY A 75 -7.16 -3.90 10.78
N ILE A 76 -6.79 -3.48 9.57
CA ILE A 76 -6.73 -4.35 8.38
C ILE A 76 -5.37 -5.05 8.28
N GLY A 77 -4.33 -4.53 8.93
CA GLY A 77 -2.99 -5.10 8.93
C GLY A 77 -2.15 -4.72 7.70
N ILE A 78 -2.46 -3.58 7.08
CA ILE A 78 -1.73 -3.06 5.91
C ILE A 78 -0.95 -1.78 6.27
N PRO A 79 0.18 -1.50 5.60
CA PRO A 79 0.89 -0.25 5.78
C PRO A 79 0.09 0.95 5.25
N ALA A 80 0.27 2.09 5.91
CA ALA A 80 -0.34 3.34 5.50
C ALA A 80 0.64 4.50 5.67
N ILE A 81 0.72 5.35 4.66
CA ILE A 81 1.51 6.58 4.72
C ILE A 81 0.58 7.77 4.49
N VAL A 82 0.66 8.75 5.37
CA VAL A 82 -0.19 9.95 5.36
C VAL A 82 0.70 11.19 5.31
N GLY A 83 0.16 12.31 4.81
CA GLY A 83 0.88 13.58 4.73
C GLY A 83 1.92 13.66 3.61
N ILE A 84 1.73 12.98 2.47
CA ILE A 84 2.68 13.04 1.35
C ILE A 84 2.27 14.13 0.33
N THR A 85 2.59 15.39 0.62
CA THR A 85 2.16 16.53 -0.20
C THR A 85 2.88 16.63 -1.54
N ASP A 86 4.21 16.48 -1.55
CA ASP A 86 5.03 16.75 -2.75
C ASP A 86 4.87 15.67 -3.83
N CYS A 87 4.73 14.41 -3.41
CA CYS A 87 4.82 13.29 -4.34
C CYS A 87 3.46 12.83 -4.87
N PHE A 88 2.37 13.31 -4.28
CA PHE A 88 1.02 13.02 -4.76
C PHE A 88 0.81 13.49 -6.21
N LYS A 89 1.41 14.62 -6.60
CA LYS A 89 1.31 15.16 -7.97
C LYS A 89 2.03 14.31 -9.02
N GLU A 90 3.03 13.56 -8.61
CA GLU A 90 3.84 12.72 -9.51
C GLU A 90 3.26 11.32 -9.67
N VAL A 91 2.47 10.83 -8.69
CA VAL A 91 1.87 9.49 -8.76
C VAL A 91 0.72 9.47 -9.75
N VAL A 92 0.82 8.58 -10.74
CA VAL A 92 -0.23 8.31 -11.73
C VAL A 92 -0.86 6.94 -11.45
N ALA A 93 -2.17 6.80 -11.68
CA ALA A 93 -2.85 5.52 -11.58
C ALA A 93 -2.19 4.50 -12.52
N GLY A 94 -1.83 3.33 -11.96
CA GLY A 94 -1.08 2.28 -12.65
C GLY A 94 0.43 2.26 -12.35
N ASP A 95 0.97 3.30 -11.73
CA ASP A 95 2.40 3.34 -11.37
C ASP A 95 2.78 2.26 -10.37
N ARG A 96 4.02 1.79 -10.45
CA ARG A 96 4.54 0.81 -9.50
C ARG A 96 4.92 1.52 -8.20
N LEU A 97 4.25 1.13 -7.11
CA LEU A 97 4.53 1.63 -5.77
C LEU A 97 5.06 0.52 -4.88
N ILE A 98 6.11 0.82 -4.12
CA ILE A 98 6.61 -0.03 -3.06
C ILE A 98 6.61 0.79 -1.77
N ILE A 99 5.94 0.29 -0.75
CA ILE A 99 5.98 0.83 0.61
C ILE A 99 6.93 -0.04 1.41
N TRP A 100 7.93 0.57 2.04
CA TRP A 100 8.86 -0.06 2.94
C TRP A 100 8.96 0.75 4.24
N ASN A 101 8.42 0.21 5.33
CA ASN A 101 8.23 0.93 6.59
C ASN A 101 7.39 2.20 6.39
N LEU A 102 8.04 3.36 6.29
CA LEU A 102 7.40 4.66 6.05
C LEU A 102 7.93 5.34 4.78
N ASP A 103 8.72 4.60 4.00
CA ASP A 103 9.32 5.05 2.76
C ASP A 103 8.48 4.50 1.58
N LEU A 104 7.92 5.41 0.78
CA LEU A 104 7.21 5.14 -0.46
C LEU A 104 8.19 5.31 -1.63
N MET A 105 8.37 4.26 -2.42
CA MET A 105 9.10 4.30 -3.67
C MET A 105 8.12 4.33 -4.84
N ILE A 106 8.26 5.34 -5.69
CA ILE A 106 7.44 5.55 -6.90
C ILE A 106 8.28 5.20 -8.12
N ASN A 107 7.71 4.32 -8.96
CA ASN A 107 8.31 3.77 -10.18
C ASN A 107 9.79 3.38 -10.01
N PRO A 108 10.10 2.42 -9.11
CA PRO A 108 11.46 1.96 -8.94
C PRO A 108 11.97 1.29 -10.21
N ASP A 109 13.25 1.49 -10.53
CA ASP A 109 13.93 0.85 -11.66
C ASP A 109 13.76 -0.67 -11.67
N LEU A 110 13.78 -1.26 -12.86
CA LEU A 110 13.65 -2.71 -13.05
C LEU A 110 14.66 -3.49 -12.21
N ASP A 111 15.91 -3.04 -12.11
CA ASP A 111 16.92 -3.63 -11.23
C ASP A 111 16.51 -3.62 -9.75
N THR A 112 15.88 -2.55 -9.28
CA THR A 112 15.36 -2.45 -7.90
C THR A 112 14.20 -3.42 -7.72
N VAL A 113 13.27 -3.48 -8.67
CA VAL A 113 12.14 -4.43 -8.64
C VAL A 113 12.64 -5.87 -8.63
N ILE A 114 13.60 -6.20 -9.49
CA ILE A 114 14.19 -7.55 -9.61
C ILE A 114 14.97 -7.92 -8.35
N ALA A 115 15.77 -7.01 -7.79
CA ALA A 115 16.46 -7.23 -6.51
C ALA A 115 15.46 -7.51 -5.37
N TYR A 116 14.32 -6.79 -5.36
CA TYR A 116 13.24 -7.02 -4.41
C TYR A 116 12.51 -8.36 -4.63
N GLU A 117 12.25 -8.75 -5.88
CA GLU A 117 11.65 -10.06 -6.19
C GLU A 117 12.56 -11.22 -5.79
N LYS A 118 13.87 -11.07 -5.98
CA LYS A 118 14.88 -12.05 -5.57
C LYS A 118 14.88 -12.22 -4.04
N THR A 119 14.92 -11.11 -3.32
CA THR A 119 14.87 -11.09 -1.84
C THR A 119 13.59 -11.72 -1.29
N ARG A 120 12.46 -11.61 -2.01
CA ARG A 120 11.20 -12.25 -1.63
C ARG A 120 11.19 -13.75 -1.95
N SER A 121 11.81 -14.17 -3.05
CA SER A 121 11.97 -15.59 -3.38
C SER A 121 12.80 -16.30 -2.31
N ASP A 122 13.82 -15.65 -1.74
CA ASP A 122 14.60 -16.20 -0.63
C ASP A 122 13.78 -16.27 0.67
N ALA A 123 12.99 -15.23 1.00
CA ALA A 123 12.16 -15.21 2.20
C ALA A 123 11.00 -16.23 2.16
N ASP A 124 10.38 -16.44 1.00
CA ASP A 124 9.33 -17.44 0.79
C ASP A 124 9.90 -18.86 0.79
N SER A 125 11.08 -19.04 0.18
CA SER A 125 11.81 -20.32 0.23
C SER A 125 12.18 -20.72 1.66
N GLN A 126 12.51 -19.75 2.53
CA GLN A 126 12.86 -20.02 3.92
C GLN A 126 11.65 -20.30 4.83
N LEU A 127 10.46 -19.77 4.51
CA LEU A 127 9.22 -20.14 5.21
C LEU A 127 8.72 -21.53 4.83
N SER A 128 8.94 -21.97 3.59
CA SER A 128 8.59 -23.34 3.16
C SER A 128 9.49 -24.42 3.78
N LEU A 129 10.68 -24.07 4.28
CA LEU A 129 11.64 -25.01 4.84
C LEU A 129 11.53 -25.23 6.37
N ASN A 130 10.72 -24.43 7.07
CA ASN A 130 10.64 -24.42 8.54
C ASN A 130 9.28 -24.85 9.10
N LEU A 131 8.47 -25.63 8.37
CA LEU A 131 7.45 -26.43 9.05
C LEU A 131 8.16 -27.57 9.79
N PRO A 132 8.08 -27.66 11.14
CA PRO A 132 8.59 -28.82 11.83
C PRO A 132 7.88 -30.04 11.28
N HIS A 133 8.66 -31.06 10.91
CA HIS A 133 8.17 -32.38 10.59
C HIS A 133 7.06 -32.75 11.58
N SER A 134 5.87 -32.95 11.04
CA SER A 134 4.83 -33.70 11.71
C SER A 134 5.39 -35.09 12.00
N THR A 135 5.87 -35.29 13.22
CA THR A 135 6.06 -36.63 13.77
C THR A 135 4.67 -37.19 14.04
N TYR A 136 4.11 -37.84 13.03
CA TYR A 136 3.14 -38.91 13.24
C TYR A 136 3.93 -40.14 13.64
N PHE A 137 3.90 -40.49 14.93
CA PHE A 137 3.72 -41.85 15.46
C PHE A 137 3.33 -41.73 16.94
#